data_AF-A0A821Y930-F1
#
_entry.id   AF-A0A821Y930-F1
#
_cell.length_a   1.000
_cell.length_b   1.000
_cell.length_c   1.000
_cell.angle_alpha   90.00
_cell.angle_beta   90.00
_cell.angle_gamma   90.00
#
_symmetry.space_group_name_H-M   'P 1'
#
loop_
_entity.id
_entity.type
_entity.pdbx_description
1 polymer ?
#
loop_
_entity_poly.entity_id
_entity_poly.type
_entity_poly.pdbx_seq_one_letter_code
_entity_poly.pdbx_strand_id
1 'polypeptide(L)' 'NKTKHHRHEFKWGPDQQHSFDEFKRILTTYPLFLEYPDSSTPFVLTTDASGIGIGGILRQDTPSGTKINYFKSRVLDDTE' A
#
# COMPACT_ATOMS: atom_id res chain seq x y z
N ASN A 1 2.14 -16.10 -10.10
CA ASN A 1 1.09 -17.13 -10.29
C ASN A 1 1.47 -18.38 -9.53
N LYS A 2 0.79 -18.73 -8.42
CA LYS A 2 1.09 -19.95 -7.65
C LYS A 2 0.94 -21.16 -8.58
N THR A 3 2.09 -21.74 -8.88
CA THR A 3 2.39 -22.65 -9.97
C THR A 3 1.55 -23.92 -9.92
N LYS A 4 1.14 -24.36 -11.11
CA LYS A 4 0.08 -25.31 -11.49
C LYS A 4 0.02 -26.68 -10.79
N HIS A 5 0.93 -27.01 -9.87
CA HIS A 5 1.11 -28.37 -9.34
C HIS A 5 0.58 -28.62 -7.92
N HIS A 6 0.22 -27.57 -7.16
CA HIS A 6 -0.34 -27.69 -5.79
C HIS A 6 -1.64 -26.89 -5.63
N ARG A 7 -2.58 -27.05 -6.56
CA ARG A 7 -3.91 -26.43 -6.44
C ARG A 7 -4.77 -27.24 -5.46
N HIS A 8 -4.41 -27.24 -4.18
CA HIS A 8 -5.39 -27.57 -3.16
C HIS A 8 -6.57 -26.61 -3.31
N GLU A 9 -7.78 -27.13 -3.22
CA GLU A 9 -9.00 -26.36 -3.34
C GLU A 9 -9.01 -25.30 -2.23
N PHE A 10 -8.85 -24.04 -2.61
CA PHE A 10 -8.87 -22.94 -1.66
C PHE A 10 -10.29 -22.79 -1.13
N LYS A 11 -10.50 -23.12 0.14
CA LYS A 11 -11.81 -23.03 0.80
C LYS A 11 -11.96 -21.67 1.45
N TRP A 12 -12.84 -20.86 0.90
CA TRP A 12 -13.26 -19.59 1.50
C TRP A 12 -14.50 -19.83 2.35
N GLY A 13 -14.34 -19.73 3.67
CA GLY A 13 -15.41 -19.90 4.65
C GLY A 13 -15.67 -18.63 5.46
N PRO A 14 -16.50 -18.74 6.51
CA PRO A 14 -16.88 -17.61 7.34
C PRO A 14 -15.70 -16.89 7.98
N ASP A 15 -14.70 -17.63 8.48
CA ASP A 15 -13.54 -17.04 9.16
C ASP A 15 -12.63 -16.24 8.20
N GLN A 16 -12.46 -16.72 6.96
CA GLN A 16 -11.72 -16.00 5.92
C GLN A 16 -12.45 -14.72 5.53
N GLN A 17 -13.77 -14.79 5.37
CA GLN A 17 -14.60 -13.63 5.05
C GLN A 17 -14.54 -12.59 6.17
N HIS A 18 -14.72 -13.00 7.43
CA HIS A 18 -14.64 -12.11 8.58
C HIS A 18 -13.27 -11.42 8.67
N SER A 19 -12.19 -12.17 8.52
CA SER A 19 -10.82 -11.61 8.53
C SER A 19 -10.59 -10.63 7.39
N PHE A 20 -11.12 -10.92 6.19
CA PHE A 20 -11.01 -10.03 5.05
C PHE A 20 -11.83 -8.74 5.21
N ASP A 21 -13.03 -8.85 5.78
CA ASP A 21 -13.88 -7.68 6.06
C ASP A 21 -13.27 -6.79 7.14
N GLU A 22 -12.70 -7.38 8.19
CA GLU A 22 -11.98 -6.65 9.22
C GLU A 22 -10.73 -5.97 8.64
N PHE A 23 -9.99 -6.65 7.76
CA PHE A 23 -8.84 -6.06 7.07
C PHE A 23 -9.24 -4.85 6.21
N LYS A 24 -10.31 -4.96 5.41
CA LYS A 24 -10.86 -3.83 4.65
C LYS A 24 -11.26 -2.69 5.58
N ARG A 25 -11.93 -3.00 6.70
CA ARG A 25 -12.35 -2.00 7.68
C ARG A 25 -11.14 -1.26 8.24
N ILE A 26 -10.10 -1.97 8.69
CA ILE A 26 -8.87 -1.36 9.21
C ILE A 26 -8.25 -0.44 8.15
N LEU A 27 -8.08 -0.92 6.92
CA LEU A 27 -7.48 -0.13 5.83
C LEU A 27 -8.28 1.10 5.45
N THR A 28 -9.60 1.10 5.65
CA THR A 28 -10.49 2.22 5.26
C THR A 28 -10.85 3.14 6.42
N THR A 29 -10.60 2.74 7.66
CA THR A 29 -10.97 3.51 8.87
C THR A 29 -9.77 4.03 9.67
N TYR A 30 -8.57 3.49 9.49
CA TYR A 30 -7.36 4.10 10.02
C TYR A 30 -7.20 5.51 9.40
N PRO A 31 -6.64 6.50 10.12
CA PRO A 31 -6.43 7.85 9.57
C PRO A 31 -5.60 7.80 8.28
N LEU A 32 -6.29 7.74 7.14
CA LEU A 32 -5.78 7.92 5.78
C LEU A 32 -5.60 9.41 5.45
N PHE A 33 -5.36 10.24 6.48
CA PHE A 33 -5.27 11.68 6.27
C PHE A 33 -3.97 11.97 5.53
N LEU A 34 -4.11 12.25 4.23
CA LEU A 34 -3.04 12.91 3.49
C LEU A 34 -2.93 14.32 4.05
N GLU A 35 -1.77 14.60 4.64
CA GLU A 35 -1.51 15.91 5.22
C GLU A 35 -1.11 16.90 4.13
N TYR A 36 -1.57 18.14 4.29
CA TYR A 36 -1.25 19.19 3.35
C TYR A 36 0.27 19.42 3.33
N PRO A 37 0.89 19.53 2.14
CA PRO A 37 2.32 19.73 2.04
C PRO A 37 2.73 21.07 2.64
N ASP A 38 3.80 21.06 3.42
CA ASP A 38 4.45 22.25 3.93
C ASP A 38 5.60 22.66 3.01
N SER A 39 5.54 23.84 2.41
CA SER A 39 6.58 24.34 1.50
C SER A 39 7.96 24.53 2.16
N SER A 40 8.02 24.63 3.49
CA SER A 40 9.27 24.82 4.23
C SER A 40 9.99 23.52 4.58
N THR A 41 9.31 22.38 4.43
CA THR A 41 9.85 21.06 4.78
C THR A 41 10.21 20.26 3.53
N PRO A 42 11.42 19.68 3.42
CA PRO A 42 11.79 18.83 2.29
C PRO A 42 10.90 17.59 2.18
N PHE A 43 10.63 17.18 0.93
CA PHE A 43 9.96 15.91 0.67
C PHE A 43 10.94 14.74 0.73
N VAL A 44 10.46 13.62 1.25
CA VAL A 44 11.11 12.31 1.19
C VAL A 44 10.25 11.39 0.33
N LEU A 45 10.83 10.89 -0.74
CA LEU A 45 10.21 9.87 -1.58
C LEU A 45 10.79 8.50 -1.19
N THR A 46 9.93 7.58 -0.78
CA THR A 46 10.29 6.19 -0.52
C THR A 46 9.62 5.31 -1.56
N THR A 47 10.38 4.49 -2.26
CA THR A 47 9.88 3.59 -3.32
C THR A 47 10.27 2.16 -3.03
N ASP A 48 9.40 1.24 -3.42
CA ASP A 48 9.69 -0.19 -3.49
C ASP A 48 9.22 -0.74 -4.84
N ALA A 49 9.96 -1.67 -5.39
CA ALA A 49 9.71 -2.20 -6.73
C ALA A 49 9.88 -3.71 -6.77
N SER A 50 9.01 -4.34 -7.55
CA SER A 50 9.08 -5.77 -7.90
C SER A 50 9.08 -5.90 -9.41
N GLY A 51 9.34 -7.11 -9.92
CA GLY A 51 9.24 -7.41 -11.36
C GLY A 51 7.82 -7.33 -11.95
N ILE A 52 6.84 -6.79 -11.21
CA ILE A 52 5.44 -6.62 -11.66
C ILE A 52 4.98 -5.17 -11.50
N GLY A 53 5.52 -4.42 -10.54
CA GLY A 53 5.00 -3.11 -10.20
C GLY A 53 5.88 -2.33 -9.26
N ILE A 54 5.65 -1.02 -9.23
CA ILE A 54 6.34 -0.05 -8.40
C ILE A 54 5.31 0.60 -7.46
N GLY A 55 5.68 0.69 -6.19
CA GLY A 55 4.99 1.46 -5.17
C GLY A 55 5.87 2.58 -4.63
N GLY A 56 5.25 3.64 -4.13
CA GLY A 56 5.96 4.72 -3.48
C GLY A 56 5.08 5.58 -2.59
N ILE A 57 5.73 6.22 -1.62
CA ILE A 57 5.13 7.11 -0.64
C ILE A 57 5.90 8.42 -0.68
N LEU A 58 5.17 9.52 -0.83
CA LEU A 58 5.68 10.88 -0.63
C LEU A 58 5.33 11.33 0.78
N ARG A 59 6.35 11.67 1.57
CA ARG A 59 6.20 12.07 2.96
C ARG A 59 7.08 13.26 3.31
N GLN A 60 6.77 13.92 4.42
CA GLN A 60 7.58 14.98 5.03
C GLN A 60 7.89 14.61 6.47
N ASP A 61 9.16 14.66 6.86
CA ASP A 61 9.59 14.40 8.23
C ASP A 61 9.64 15.72 9.01
N THR A 62 8.76 15.84 10.01
CA THR A 62 8.64 17.04 10.85
C THR A 62 8.99 16.73 12.31
N PRO A 63 9.25 17.73 13.17
CA PRO A 63 9.43 17.50 14.60
C PRO A 63 8.22 16.84 15.28
N SER A 64 7.02 17.02 14.73
CA SER A 64 5.79 16.37 15.21
C SER A 64 5.61 14.92 14.71
N GLY A 65 6.48 14.43 13.84
CA GLY A 65 6.42 13.10 13.23
C GLY A 65 6.41 13.13 11.70
N THR A 66 6.26 11.94 11.11
CA THR A 66 6.19 11.77 9.66
C THR A 66 4.78 12.07 9.17
N LYS A 67 4.67 13.02 8.24
CA LYS A 67 3.44 13.37 7.55
C LYS A 67 3.40 12.67 6.20
N ILE A 68 2.31 11.95 5.90
CA ILE A 68 2.16 11.33 4.58
C ILE A 68 1.37 12.25 3.67
N ASN A 69 1.95 12.63 2.53
CA ASN A 69 1.32 13.55 1.59
C ASN A 69 0.68 12.83 0.40
N TYR A 70 1.26 11.72 -0.05
CA TYR A 70 0.74 10.99 -1.21
C TYR A 70 1.21 9.53 -1.26
N PHE A 71 0.35 8.65 -1.77
CA PHE A 71 0.69 7.27 -2.13
C PHE A 71 0.55 7.09 -3.63
N LYS A 72 1.53 6.44 -4.27
CA LYS A 72 1.49 6.09 -5.69
C LYS A 72 1.86 4.63 -5.89
N SER A 73 1.08 3.93 -6.70
CA SER A 73 1.43 2.59 -7.19
C SER A 73 1.06 2.47 -8.66
N ARG A 74 1.88 1.74 -9.42
CA ARG A 74 1.56 1.35 -10.80
C ARG A 74 2.14 -0.03 -11.12
N VAL A 75 1.50 -0.71 -12.06
CA VAL A 75 2.02 -1.92 -12.71
C VAL A 75 3.04 -1.49 -13.76
N LEU A 76 4.11 -2.26 -13.93
CA LEU A 76 5.10 -2.04 -14.99
C LEU A 76 4.47 -2.32 -16.36
N ASP A 77 4.85 -1.54 -17.36
CA ASP A 77 4.54 -1.88 -18.75
C ASP A 77 5.55 -2.90 -19.30
N ASP A 78 5.30 -3.44 -20.49
CA ASP A 78 6.15 -4.49 -21.09
C ASP A 78 7.59 -4.02 -21.40
N THR A 79 7.86 -2.73 -21.27
CA THR A 79 9.14 -2.09 -21.61
C THR A 79 10.02 -1.74 -20.41
N GLU A 80 9.51 -1.89 -19.18
CA GLU A 80 10.23 -1.68 -17.90
C GLU A 80 10.56 -3.01 -17.19
#